data_AF-A0A194XJ90-F1
#
_entry.id   AF-A0A194XJ90-F1
#
_cell.length_a   1.000
_cell.length_b   1.000
_cell.length_c   1.000
_cell.angle_alpha   90.00
_cell.angle_beta   90.00
_cell.angle_gamma   90.00
#
_symmetry.space_group_name_H-M   'P 1'
#
loop_
_entity.id
_entity.type
_entity.pdbx_description
1 polymer ?
#
loop_
_entity_poly.entity_id
_entity_poly.type
_entity_poly.pdbx_seq_one_letter_code
_entity_poly.pdbx_strand_id
1 'polypeptide(L)'
;MLTQFRRGEEIDGPELNMTQYSVVETKEEQEMHYLMPRRGPFRLLRGYKLKSRYAPVAGYRYDGLYEQHQFGLKTDSIKNCYRYTVILKRLDYQPPLATLLNTPKPHQLDQWAVYLQWIAREMKKEGSQIKYATWRLAEEQQMREKDEWLVEQNAASTAAARGFRKYVTDPRKAGYKQS
;
A
#
# COMPACT_ATOMS: atom_id res chain seq x y z
N MET A 1 13.00 20.58 -0.47
CA MET A 1 12.61 19.38 -1.26
C MET A 1 11.45 18.72 -0.55
N LEU A 2 10.21 18.94 -1.01
CA LEU A 2 9.05 18.19 -0.53
C LEU A 2 9.12 16.82 -1.20
N THR A 3 9.42 15.78 -0.42
CA THR A 3 9.23 14.40 -0.84
C THR A 3 7.76 14.25 -1.21
N GLN A 4 7.47 14.25 -2.51
CA GLN A 4 6.14 14.00 -3.03
C GLN A 4 5.78 12.59 -2.60
N PHE A 5 4.92 12.47 -1.58
CA PHE A 5 4.41 11.19 -1.11
C PHE A 5 3.73 10.51 -2.30
N ARG A 6 4.38 9.48 -2.86
CA ARG A 6 3.90 8.80 -4.06
C ARG A 6 2.58 8.11 -3.76
N ARG A 7 1.60 8.39 -4.61
CA ARG A 7 0.24 7.85 -4.51
C ARG A 7 0.18 6.48 -5.18
N GLY A 8 0.93 5.52 -4.65
CA GLY A 8 0.79 4.13 -5.02
C GLY A 8 -0.32 3.45 -4.22
N GLU A 9 -0.87 2.39 -4.80
CA GLU A 9 -1.89 1.55 -4.19
C GLU A 9 -1.37 0.13 -4.04
N GLU A 10 -1.65 -0.49 -2.91
CA GLU A 10 -1.19 -1.83 -2.58
C GLU A 10 -2.39 -2.71 -2.22
N ILE A 11 -2.53 -3.83 -2.91
CA ILE A 11 -3.59 -4.83 -2.70
C ILE A 11 -2.96 -6.18 -2.37
N ASP A 12 -3.77 -7.09 -1.82
CA ASP A 12 -3.34 -8.46 -1.56
C ASP A 12 -2.93 -9.15 -2.88
N GLY A 13 -1.79 -9.85 -2.84
CA GLY A 13 -1.30 -10.60 -3.99
C GLY A 13 -2.10 -11.89 -4.23
N PRO A 14 -1.77 -12.62 -5.30
CA PRO A 14 -2.47 -13.86 -5.65
C PRO A 14 -2.24 -14.99 -4.62
N GLU A 15 -1.10 -14.97 -3.92
CA GLU A 15 -0.73 -15.97 -2.92
C GLU A 15 -0.53 -15.36 -1.53
N LEU A 16 -0.52 -16.21 -0.52
CA LEU A 16 -0.20 -15.82 0.85
C LEU A 16 1.19 -15.16 0.90
N ASN A 17 1.33 -14.10 1.71
CA ASN A 17 2.57 -13.32 1.85
C ASN A 17 3.05 -12.61 0.57
N MET A 18 2.21 -12.56 -0.46
CA MET A 18 2.43 -11.69 -1.62
C MET A 18 1.60 -10.43 -1.51
N THR A 19 2.15 -9.34 -2.03
CA THR A 19 1.46 -8.06 -2.08
C THR A 19 1.71 -7.41 -3.43
N GLN A 20 0.64 -6.91 -4.06
CA GLN A 20 0.74 -6.25 -5.34
C GLN A 20 0.74 -4.74 -5.13
N TYR A 21 1.85 -4.09 -5.48
CA TYR A 21 1.94 -2.64 -5.50
C TYR A 21 1.78 -2.12 -6.92
N SER A 22 0.96 -1.08 -7.08
CA SER A 22 0.74 -0.42 -8.36
C SER A 22 0.87 1.09 -8.22
N VAL A 23 1.47 1.72 -9.21
CA VAL A 23 1.63 3.16 -9.27
C VAL A 23 1.53 3.63 -10.71
N VAL A 24 1.00 4.83 -10.90
CA VAL A 24 0.98 5.51 -12.19
C VAL A 24 1.98 6.66 -12.11
N GLU A 25 2.98 6.62 -12.99
CA GLU A 25 4.05 7.62 -13.07
C GLU A 25 4.03 8.26 -14.47
N THR A 26 4.44 9.52 -14.54
CA THR A 26 4.70 10.19 -15.81
C THR A 26 6.04 9.75 -16.40
N LYS A 27 6.35 10.20 -17.63
CA LYS A 27 7.64 9.91 -18.29
C LYS A 27 8.85 10.48 -17.52
N GLU A 28 8.66 11.56 -16.78
CA GLU A 28 9.73 12.22 -16.01
C GLU A 28 10.03 11.48 -14.69
N GLU A 29 9.03 10.80 -14.14
CA GLU A 29 9.08 10.21 -12.79
C GLU A 29 9.49 8.73 -12.76
N GLN A 30 9.80 8.09 -13.90
CA GLN A 30 9.96 6.63 -14.15
C GLN A 30 10.94 5.87 -13.21
N GLU A 31 10.78 5.99 -11.91
CA GLU A 31 11.67 5.44 -10.90
C GLU A 31 11.36 3.98 -10.64
N MET A 32 10.10 3.56 -10.81
CA MET A 32 9.76 2.13 -10.73
C MET A 32 10.48 1.30 -11.80
N HIS A 33 10.95 1.92 -12.88
CA HIS A 33 11.79 1.27 -13.87
C HIS A 33 13.09 0.71 -13.27
N TYR A 34 13.66 1.35 -12.23
CA TYR A 34 14.87 0.86 -11.56
C TYR A 34 14.67 -0.46 -10.81
N LEU A 35 13.42 -0.81 -10.48
CA LEU A 35 13.13 -2.09 -9.86
C LEU A 35 13.18 -3.25 -10.88
N MET A 36 12.91 -2.97 -12.15
CA MET A 36 12.84 -3.97 -13.23
C MET A 36 14.11 -4.86 -13.33
N PRO A 37 15.35 -4.33 -13.38
CA PRO A 37 16.54 -5.17 -13.46
C PRO A 37 16.98 -5.75 -12.11
N ARG A 38 16.33 -5.36 -11.00
CA ARG A 38 16.83 -5.67 -9.67
C ARG A 38 16.62 -7.14 -9.33
N ARG A 39 17.71 -7.80 -8.99
CA ARG A 39 17.71 -9.18 -8.48
C ARG A 39 18.07 -9.19 -7.01
N GLY A 40 17.43 -10.08 -6.26
CA GLY A 40 17.72 -10.31 -4.85
C GLY A 40 16.82 -9.52 -3.88
N PRO A 41 17.01 -9.78 -2.58
CA PRO A 41 16.11 -9.33 -1.54
C PRO A 41 16.32 -7.84 -1.19
N PHE A 42 15.25 -7.21 -0.69
CA PHE A 42 15.26 -5.82 -0.32
C PHE A 42 14.37 -5.46 0.84
N ARG A 43 14.75 -4.38 1.53
CA ARG A 43 14.05 -3.86 2.69
C ARG A 43 12.82 -3.07 2.24
N LEU A 44 11.65 -3.45 2.75
CA LEU A 44 10.41 -2.73 2.49
C LEU A 44 10.06 -1.84 3.69
N LEU A 45 9.86 -0.55 3.41
CA LEU A 45 9.32 0.43 4.35
C LEU A 45 7.92 0.84 3.88
N ARG A 46 6.92 0.68 4.73
CA ARG A 46 5.55 1.16 4.46
C ARG A 46 5.29 2.45 5.23
N GLY A 47 4.77 3.45 4.53
CA GLY A 47 4.39 4.74 5.12
C GLY A 47 2.91 4.80 5.45
N TYR A 48 2.54 5.59 6.45
CA TYR A 48 1.15 5.71 6.92
C TYR A 48 0.17 6.24 5.87
N LYS A 49 0.65 7.01 4.89
CA LYS A 49 -0.16 7.54 3.79
C LYS A 49 -0.40 6.56 2.64
N LEU A 50 0.27 5.41 2.66
CA LEU A 50 0.11 4.42 1.60
C LEU A 50 -1.34 3.90 1.61
N LYS A 51 -1.98 3.85 0.43
CA LYS A 51 -3.27 3.18 0.23
C LYS A 51 -3.02 1.66 0.25
N SER A 52 -2.90 1.12 1.46
CA SER A 52 -2.55 -0.27 1.73
C SER A 52 -3.23 -0.72 3.02
N ARG A 53 -3.71 -1.96 3.03
CA ARG A 53 -4.20 -2.61 4.25
C ARG A 53 -3.10 -2.79 5.31
N TYR A 54 -1.85 -2.86 4.86
CA TYR A 54 -0.68 -3.05 5.72
C TYR A 54 -0.03 -1.72 6.13
N ALA A 55 -0.57 -0.57 5.72
CA ALA A 55 -0.01 0.72 6.09
C ALA A 55 -0.01 0.89 7.63
N PRO A 56 1.08 1.40 8.22
CA PRO A 56 1.08 1.71 9.65
C PRO A 56 0.10 2.85 9.96
N VAL A 57 -0.33 2.92 11.22
CA VAL A 57 -1.19 4.01 11.72
C VAL A 57 -0.48 5.36 11.67
N ALA A 58 0.84 5.37 11.88
CA ALA A 58 1.67 6.57 11.94
C ALA A 58 3.08 6.33 11.40
N GLY A 59 3.67 7.38 10.81
CA GLY A 59 5.06 7.38 10.37
C GLY A 59 5.38 6.32 9.30
N TYR A 60 6.53 5.67 9.46
CA TYR A 60 7.00 4.58 8.61
C TYR A 60 7.26 3.33 9.46
N ARG A 61 6.98 2.15 8.89
CA ARG A 61 7.27 0.85 9.50
C ARG A 61 8.13 0.01 8.56
N TYR A 62 9.12 -0.65 9.15
CA TYR A 62 9.89 -1.68 8.47
C TYR A 62 9.18 -3.03 8.56
N ASP A 63 8.87 -3.59 7.39
CA ASP A 63 8.02 -4.79 7.30
C ASP A 63 8.83 -6.06 6.98
N GLY A 64 10.12 -5.90 6.67
CA GLY A 64 11.06 -6.98 6.47
C GLY A 64 11.74 -6.95 5.10
N LEU A 65 12.28 -8.11 4.74
CA LEU A 65 12.89 -8.42 3.46
C LEU A 65 11.87 -9.02 2.49
N TYR A 66 11.86 -8.48 1.29
CA TYR A 66 11.00 -8.86 0.18
C TYR A 66 11.83 -9.13 -1.06
N GLU A 67 11.31 -9.94 -1.96
CA GLU A 67 11.83 -10.13 -3.31
C GLU A 67 10.78 -9.73 -4.35
N GLN A 68 11.25 -9.28 -5.51
CA GLN A 68 10.39 -9.06 -6.66
C GLN A 68 10.02 -10.41 -7.27
N HIS A 69 8.74 -10.78 -7.18
CA HIS A 69 8.24 -12.00 -7.79
C HIS A 69 7.85 -11.77 -9.26
N GLN A 70 7.13 -10.68 -9.53
CA GLN A 70 6.71 -10.30 -10.88
C GLN A 70 6.74 -8.79 -11.05
N PHE A 71 7.03 -8.33 -12.26
CA PHE A 71 6.97 -6.94 -12.65
C PHE A 71 6.19 -6.79 -13.96
N GLY A 72 5.33 -5.79 -14.01
CA GLY A 72 4.48 -5.46 -15.15
C GLY A 72 4.52 -3.96 -15.43
N LEU A 73 4.55 -3.62 -16.72
CA LEU A 73 4.51 -2.26 -17.23
C LEU A 73 3.38 -2.16 -18.26
N LYS A 74 2.47 -1.20 -18.06
CA LYS A 74 1.45 -0.84 -19.05
C LYS A 74 1.60 0.63 -19.38
N THR A 75 1.77 0.93 -20.66
CA THR A 75 1.87 2.31 -21.15
C THR A 75 0.49 2.78 -21.60
N ASP A 76 0.08 3.95 -21.14
CA ASP A 76 -1.09 4.68 -21.65
C ASP A 76 -0.59 5.78 -22.58
N SER A 77 -0.72 5.55 -23.90
CA SER A 77 -0.26 6.48 -24.93
C SER A 77 -1.07 7.78 -24.99
N ILE A 78 -2.32 7.76 -24.53
CA ILE A 78 -3.21 8.93 -24.56
C ILE A 78 -2.84 9.90 -23.46
N LYS A 79 -2.57 9.38 -22.26
CA LYS A 79 -2.19 10.20 -21.08
C LYS A 79 -0.68 10.38 -20.92
N ASN A 80 0.11 9.71 -21.75
CA ASN A 80 1.58 9.66 -21.66
C ASN A 80 2.06 9.24 -20.25
N CYS A 81 1.35 8.27 -19.66
CA CYS A 81 1.63 7.75 -18.32
C CYS A 81 2.00 6.27 -18.38
N TYR A 82 2.79 5.84 -17.41
CA TYR A 82 3.21 4.46 -17.22
C TYR A 82 2.58 3.93 -15.95
N ARG A 83 1.82 2.84 -16.08
CA ARG A 83 1.33 2.08 -14.94
C ARG A 83 2.30 0.93 -14.67
N TYR A 84 2.97 1.01 -13.53
CA TYR A 84 3.82 -0.05 -13.01
C TYR A 84 3.01 -0.92 -12.06
N THR A 85 3.25 -2.23 -12.12
CA THR A 85 2.69 -3.20 -11.18
C THR A 85 3.79 -4.17 -10.78
N VAL A 86 4.02 -4.31 -9.49
CA VAL A 86 5.01 -5.24 -8.95
C VAL A 86 4.35 -6.15 -7.93
N ILE A 87 4.60 -7.45 -8.06
CA ILE A 87 4.24 -8.44 -7.04
C ILE A 87 5.48 -8.64 -6.16
N LEU A 88 5.31 -8.28 -4.90
CA LEU A 88 6.31 -8.40 -3.86
C LEU A 88 6.03 -9.66 -3.06
N LYS A 89 7.01 -10.55 -2.94
CA LYS A 89 6.91 -11.71 -2.06
C LYS A 89 7.76 -11.47 -0.83
N ARG A 90 7.17 -11.63 0.36
CA ARG A 90 7.92 -11.56 1.61
C ARG A 90 8.76 -12.82 1.77
N LEU A 91 10.03 -12.67 2.14
CA LEU A 91 10.88 -13.82 2.39
C LEU A 91 10.48 -14.58 3.66
N ASP A 92 10.68 -15.89 3.62
CA ASP A 92 10.54 -16.78 4.76
C ASP A 92 11.58 -16.44 5.85
N TYR A 93 11.41 -16.99 7.05
CA TYR A 93 12.31 -16.78 8.22
C TYR A 93 12.26 -15.39 8.87
N GLN A 94 11.12 -14.70 8.74
CA GLN A 94 10.87 -13.43 9.42
C GLN A 94 9.60 -13.54 10.29
N PRO A 95 9.46 -12.72 11.36
CA PRO A 95 8.25 -12.70 12.17
C PRO A 95 7.00 -12.55 11.29
N PRO A 96 5.88 -13.25 11.55
CA PRO A 96 4.67 -13.13 10.73
C PRO A 96 4.22 -11.68 10.59
N LEU A 97 3.70 -11.32 9.42
CA LEU A 97 3.25 -9.95 9.15
C LEU A 97 2.16 -9.49 10.14
N ALA A 98 1.28 -10.41 10.56
CA ALA A 98 0.25 -10.16 11.58
C ALA A 98 0.84 -9.61 12.90
N THR A 99 1.99 -10.15 13.34
CA THR A 99 2.68 -9.68 14.56
C THR A 99 3.15 -8.23 14.41
N LEU A 100 3.62 -7.84 13.22
CA LEU A 100 4.05 -6.48 12.90
C LEU A 100 2.87 -5.50 12.80
N LEU A 101 1.70 -5.97 12.39
CA LEU A 101 0.49 -5.14 12.30
C LEU A 101 -0.05 -4.79 13.69
N ASN A 102 0.04 -5.70 14.65
CA ASN A 102 -0.52 -5.52 15.99
C ASN A 102 0.32 -4.60 16.90
N THR A 103 1.57 -4.30 16.55
CA THR A 103 2.51 -3.64 17.46
C THR A 103 2.91 -2.26 16.93
N PRO A 104 2.16 -1.19 17.22
CA PRO A 104 2.71 0.16 17.09
C PRO A 104 3.80 0.31 18.16
N LYS A 105 5.05 0.55 17.77
CA LYS A 105 6.09 0.81 18.78
C LYS A 105 5.82 2.18 19.40
N PRO A 106 5.91 2.35 20.74
CA PRO A 106 5.67 3.64 21.39
C PRO A 106 6.46 4.80 20.75
N HIS A 107 7.72 4.56 20.38
CA HIS A 107 8.55 5.56 19.70
C HIS A 107 8.01 5.97 18.32
N GLN A 108 7.24 5.12 17.62
CA GLN A 108 6.62 5.46 16.34
C GLN A 108 5.42 6.40 16.52
N LEU A 109 4.80 6.40 17.70
CA LEU A 109 3.66 7.27 18.03
C LEU A 109 4.13 8.58 18.65
N ASP A 110 5.03 8.53 19.64
CA ASP A 110 5.51 9.73 20.33
C ASP A 110 6.30 10.64 19.39
N GLN A 111 7.21 10.07 18.60
CA GLN A 111 7.97 10.84 17.61
C GLN A 111 7.07 11.38 16.50
N TRP A 112 5.94 10.72 16.21
CA TRP A 112 4.99 11.16 15.20
C TRP A 112 4.20 12.40 15.64
N ALA A 113 3.71 12.42 16.88
CA ALA A 113 3.04 13.59 17.44
C ALA A 113 3.99 14.81 17.48
N VAL A 114 5.23 14.60 17.93
CA VAL A 114 6.27 15.64 17.94
C VAL A 114 6.59 16.12 16.52
N TYR A 115 6.70 15.20 15.55
CA TYR A 115 6.91 15.55 14.15
C TYR A 115 5.78 16.44 13.60
N LEU A 116 4.51 16.08 13.85
CA LEU A 116 3.37 16.88 13.40
C LEU A 116 3.37 18.29 14.01
N GLN A 117 3.70 18.41 15.29
CA GLN A 117 3.84 19.70 15.97
C GLN A 117 4.99 20.54 15.38
N TRP A 118 6.12 19.90 15.06
CA TRP A 118 7.25 20.56 14.44
C TRP A 118 6.93 21.08 13.03
N ILE A 119 6.32 20.24 12.17
CA ILE A 119 5.87 20.65 10.83
C ILE A 119 4.91 21.84 10.91
N ALA A 120 3.93 21.77 11.81
CA ALA A 120 2.97 22.86 12.01
C ALA A 120 3.66 24.15 12.46
N ARG A 121 4.69 24.05 13.30
CA ARG A 121 5.47 25.21 13.76
C ARG A 121 6.30 25.81 12.63
N GLU A 122 6.99 25.00 11.84
CA GLU A 122 7.80 25.47 10.71
C GLU A 122 6.94 26.13 9.62
N MET A 123 5.80 25.54 9.25
CA MET A 123 4.87 26.17 8.29
C MET A 123 4.30 27.50 8.80
N LYS A 124 4.09 27.64 10.11
CA LYS A 124 3.67 28.92 10.72
C LYS A 124 4.81 29.95 10.71
N LYS A 125 6.07 29.54 10.91
CA LYS A 125 7.24 30.41 10.83
C LYS A 125 7.50 30.96 9.43
N GLU A 126 7.24 30.17 8.38
CA GLU A 126 7.27 30.64 6.99
C GLU A 126 6.22 31.73 6.67
N GLY A 127 5.37 32.10 7.64
CA GLY A 127 4.49 33.28 7.55
C GLY A 127 3.24 33.08 6.69
N SER A 128 3.03 31.91 6.11
CA SER A 128 1.86 31.64 5.28
C SER A 128 0.87 30.73 6.01
N GLN A 129 -0.04 31.34 6.79
CA GLN A 129 -1.19 30.64 7.37
C GLN A 129 -2.01 29.91 6.30
N ILE A 130 -2.07 30.48 5.09
CA ILE A 130 -2.73 29.89 3.92
C ILE A 130 -2.07 28.55 3.55
N LYS A 131 -0.73 28.48 3.46
CA LYS A 131 -0.02 27.21 3.17
C LYS A 131 -0.27 26.14 4.22
N TYR A 132 -0.31 26.50 5.51
CA TYR A 132 -0.62 25.54 6.57
C TYR A 132 -2.06 25.02 6.47
N ALA A 133 -3.02 25.91 6.22
CA ALA A 133 -4.43 25.54 6.04
C ALA A 133 -4.64 24.65 4.81
N THR A 134 -4.02 24.98 3.67
CA THR A 134 -4.11 24.15 2.46
C THR A 134 -3.46 22.78 2.65
N TRP A 135 -2.30 22.71 3.32
CA TRP A 135 -1.68 21.43 3.68
C TRP A 135 -2.59 20.59 4.59
N ARG A 136 -3.18 21.18 5.63
CA ARG A 136 -4.13 20.49 6.53
C ARG A 136 -5.33 19.95 5.78
N LEU A 137 -5.93 20.75 4.91
CA LEU A 137 -7.05 20.33 4.07
C LEU A 137 -6.66 19.17 3.15
N ALA A 138 -5.46 19.23 2.55
CA ALA A 138 -4.94 18.17 1.70
C ALA A 138 -4.66 16.87 2.47
N GLU A 139 -4.11 16.95 3.69
CA GLU A 139 -3.95 15.78 4.59
C GLU A 139 -5.30 15.15 4.90
N GLU A 140 -6.29 15.95 5.30
CA GLU A 140 -7.62 15.46 5.65
C GLU A 140 -8.33 14.83 4.45
N GLN A 141 -8.18 15.41 3.26
CA GLN A 141 -8.66 14.81 2.00
C GLN A 141 -7.98 13.47 1.74
N GLN A 142 -6.65 13.40 1.83
CA GLN A 142 -5.91 12.15 1.63
C GLN A 142 -6.33 11.05 2.61
N MET A 143 -6.56 11.40 3.87
CA MET A 143 -7.03 10.44 4.88
C MET A 143 -8.45 9.96 4.57
N ARG A 144 -9.36 10.86 4.19
CA ARG A 144 -10.72 10.47 3.77
C ARG A 144 -10.69 9.53 2.56
N GLU A 145 -9.94 9.89 1.52
CA GLU A 145 -9.79 9.02 0.34
C GLU A 145 -9.23 7.64 0.70
N LYS A 146 -8.29 7.58 1.64
CA LYS A 146 -7.72 6.32 2.12
C LYS A 146 -8.75 5.50 2.90
N ASP A 147 -9.51 6.14 3.78
CA ASP A 147 -10.52 5.47 4.60
C ASP A 147 -11.67 4.95 3.73
N GLU A 148 -12.13 5.75 2.77
CA GLU A 148 -13.11 5.35 1.76
C GLU A 148 -12.60 4.15 0.96
N TRP A 149 -11.34 4.20 0.50
CA TRP A 149 -10.71 3.07 -0.20
C TRP A 149 -10.64 1.81 0.67
N LEU A 150 -10.28 1.94 1.96
CA LEU A 150 -10.24 0.79 2.89
C LEU A 150 -11.64 0.17 3.08
N VAL A 151 -12.68 1.01 3.19
CA VAL A 151 -14.07 0.54 3.28
C VAL A 151 -14.48 -0.18 2.00
N GLU A 152 -14.14 0.35 0.83
CA GLU A 152 -14.42 -0.27 -0.46
C GLU A 152 -13.72 -1.63 -0.60
N GLN A 153 -12.43 -1.72 -0.24
CA GLN A 153 -11.68 -2.98 -0.28
C GLN A 153 -12.23 -4.02 0.71
N ASN A 154 -12.65 -3.61 1.90
CA ASN A 154 -13.28 -4.49 2.88
C ASN A 154 -14.67 -4.97 2.41
N ALA A 155 -15.44 -4.11 1.75
CA ALA A 155 -16.72 -4.48 1.14
C ALA A 155 -16.53 -5.46 -0.03
N ALA A 156 -15.55 -5.20 -0.91
CA ALA A 156 -15.22 -6.05 -2.05
C ALA A 156 -14.75 -7.45 -1.61
N SER A 157 -13.86 -7.54 -0.61
CA SER A 157 -13.41 -8.82 -0.05
C SER A 157 -14.56 -9.60 0.62
N THR A 158 -15.46 -8.91 1.33
CA THR A 158 -16.67 -9.53 1.91
C THR A 158 -17.62 -10.05 0.83
N ALA A 159 -17.82 -9.29 -0.26
CA ALA A 159 -18.63 -9.70 -1.39
C ALA A 159 -18.02 -10.91 -2.11
N ALA A 160 -16.70 -10.94 -2.31
CA ALA A 160 -15.97 -12.08 -2.88
C ALA A 160 -16.11 -13.33 -2.01
N ALA A 161 -15.98 -13.20 -0.68
CA ALA A 161 -16.18 -14.31 0.26
C ALA A 161 -17.63 -14.86 0.25
N ARG A 162 -18.63 -13.97 0.10
CA ARG A 162 -20.04 -14.36 -0.07
C ARG A 162 -20.30 -15.07 -1.40
N GLY A 163 -19.67 -14.62 -2.49
CA GLY A 163 -19.71 -15.29 -3.79
C GLY A 163 -19.11 -16.70 -3.73
N PHE A 164 -17.98 -16.86 -3.05
CA PHE A 164 -17.30 -18.15 -2.89
C PHE A 164 -18.15 -19.15 -2.07
N ARG A 165 -18.85 -18.70 -1.02
CA ARG A 165 -19.76 -19.56 -0.24
C ARG A 165 -20.90 -20.17 -1.06
N LYS A 166 -21.38 -19.51 -2.13
CA LYS A 166 -22.45 -20.06 -2.98
C LYS A 166 -21.99 -21.30 -3.78
N TYR A 167 -20.73 -21.37 -4.18
CA TYR A 167 -20.17 -22.51 -4.91
C TYR A 167 -19.76 -23.69 -4.03
N VAL A 168 -19.63 -23.48 -2.71
CA VAL A 168 -19.33 -24.55 -1.74
C VAL A 168 -20.60 -25.29 -1.32
N THR A 169 -21.77 -24.64 -1.39
CA THR A 169 -23.06 -25.23 -1.01
C THR A 169 -23.73 -26.03 -2.13
N ASP A 170 -23.26 -25.94 -3.36
CA ASP A 170 -23.74 -26.83 -4.43
C ASP A 170 -23.14 -28.23 -4.24
N PRO A 171 -23.97 -29.27 -4.00
CA PRO A 171 -23.46 -30.63 -3.87
C PRO A 171 -22.78 -31.02 -5.18
N ARG A 172 -21.50 -31.40 -5.09
CA ARG A 172 -20.76 -31.96 -6.24
C ARG A 172 -21.56 -33.15 -6.78
N LYS A 173 -21.93 -33.11 -8.06
CA LYS A 173 -22.59 -34.24 -8.74
C LYS A 173 -21.81 -35.51 -8.47
N ALA A 174 -22.52 -36.56 -8.01
CA ALA A 174 -21.94 -37.86 -7.73
C ALA A 174 -21.21 -38.37 -8.99
N GLY A 175 -19.89 -38.56 -8.87
CA GLY A 175 -19.05 -39.08 -9.94
C GLY A 175 -19.54 -40.46 -10.36
N TYR A 176 -19.57 -40.69 -11.67
CA TYR A 176 -19.91 -41.95 -12.30
C TYR A 176 -19.13 -43.10 -11.63
N LYS A 177 -19.86 -44.14 -11.21
CA LYS A 177 -19.26 -45.42 -10.80
C LYS A 177 -18.48 -45.97 -12.00
N GLN A 178 -17.20 -46.22 -11.81
CA GLN A 178 -16.41 -47.00 -12.74
C GLN A 178 -16.96 -48.43 -12.71
N SER A 179 -17.50 -48.87 -13.85
CA SER A 179 -17.87 -50.26 -14.16
C SER A 179 -16.66 -51.04 -14.62
#